data_AF-A0A920DTN7-F1
#
_entry.id   AF-A0A920DTN7-F1
#
_cell.length_a   1.000
_cell.length_b   1.000
_cell.length_c   1.000
_cell.angle_alpha   90.00
_cell.angle_beta   90.00
_cell.angle_gamma   90.00
#
_symmetry.space_group_name_H-M   'P 1'
#
loop_
_entity.id
_entity.type
_entity.pdbx_description
1 polymer ?
#
loop_
_entity_poly.entity_id
_entity_poly.type
_entity_poly.pdbx_seq_one_letter_code
_entity_poly.pdbx_strand_id
1 'polypeptide(L)'
;MFTFGWSEIFLIGIIVVVVIGPKDLPKFIKQVGSFTKYIKKMSSEFKSSINEIAEEEEIKELAKSVKEVKKIKDGINIKKNFENEIKEVQETVKMTENEFSKKN
;
A
#
# COMPACT_ATOMS: atom_id res chain seq x y z
N MET A 1 17.18 9.13 1.31
CA MET A 1 17.12 8.03 0.33
C MET A 1 16.62 6.80 1.08
N PHE A 2 15.34 6.47 0.90
CA PHE A 2 14.74 5.21 1.35
C PHE A 2 13.84 4.75 0.20
N THR A 3 14.48 4.22 -0.84
CA THR A 3 13.76 3.51 -1.89
C THR A 3 13.17 2.27 -1.27
N PHE A 4 11.86 2.04 -1.40
CA PHE A 4 11.17 0.85 -0.91
C PHE A 4 11.70 -0.39 -1.66
N GLY A 5 12.87 -0.88 -1.24
CA GLY A 5 13.62 -1.96 -1.84
C GLY A 5 13.63 -3.19 -0.94
N TRP A 6 14.26 -4.25 -1.44
CA TRP A 6 14.42 -5.49 -0.68
C TRP A 6 15.17 -5.28 0.64
N SER A 7 16.07 -4.29 0.70
CA SER A 7 16.82 -3.87 1.89
C SER A 7 15.92 -3.39 3.03
N GLU A 8 14.99 -2.48 2.75
CA GLU A 8 14.08 -1.90 3.74
C GLU A 8 13.07 -2.94 4.24
N ILE A 9 12.59 -3.81 3.36
CA ILE A 9 11.74 -4.95 3.74
C ILE A 9 12.49 -5.87 4.71
N PHE A 10 13.78 -6.12 4.46
CA PHE A 10 14.63 -6.93 5.35
C PHE A 10 14.81 -6.26 6.72
N LEU A 11 15.07 -4.95 6.74
CA LEU A 11 15.25 -4.18 7.97
C LEU A 11 13.98 -4.18 8.82
N ILE A 12 12.82 -3.94 8.21
CA ILE A 12 11.52 -4.01 8.89
C ILE A 12 11.25 -5.44 9.37
N GLY A 13 11.57 -6.46 8.55
CA GLY A 13 11.44 -7.86 8.94
C GLY A 13 12.22 -8.20 10.22
N ILE A 14 13.45 -7.68 10.36
CA ILE A 14 14.25 -7.85 11.58
C ILE A 14 13.56 -7.18 12.78
N ILE A 15 13.09 -5.94 12.64
CA ILE A 15 12.40 -5.22 13.72
C ILE A 15 11.16 -5.98 14.18
N VAL A 16 10.34 -6.46 13.24
CA VAL A 16 9.12 -7.22 13.55
C VAL A 16 9.47 -8.52 14.29
N VAL A 17 10.53 -9.23 13.86
CA VAL A 17 11.01 -10.44 14.53
C VAL A 17 11.49 -10.16 15.96
N VAL A 18 12.13 -9.02 16.21
CA VAL A 18 12.58 -8.64 17.55
C VAL A 18 11.41 -8.32 18.48
N VAL A 19 10.40 -7.60 17.97
CA VAL A 19 9.24 -7.17 18.77
C VAL A 19 8.29 -8.34 19.08
N ILE A 20 7.97 -9.15 18.07
CA ILE A 20 7.00 -10.26 18.20
C ILE A 20 7.70 -11.55 18.64
N GLY A 21 8.98 -11.69 18.34
CA GLY A 21 9.75 -12.92 18.52
C GLY A 21 9.75 -13.80 17.26
N PRO A 22 10.90 -14.43 16.90
CA PRO A 22 11.03 -15.24 15.68
C PRO A 22 10.13 -16.48 15.66
N LYS A 23 9.78 -17.01 16.84
CA LYS A 23 8.91 -18.19 16.98
C LYS A 23 7.42 -17.85 16.89
N ASP A 24 7.04 -16.61 17.18
CA ASP A 24 5.65 -16.19 17.22
C ASP A 24 5.22 -15.44 15.96
N LEU A 25 6.16 -14.83 15.21
CA LEU A 25 5.93 -14.33 13.85
C LEU A 25 5.19 -15.34 12.94
N PRO A 26 5.62 -16.61 12.79
CA PRO A 26 4.93 -17.57 11.93
C PRO A 26 3.53 -17.94 12.45
N LYS A 27 3.30 -17.92 13.77
CA LYS A 27 1.97 -18.14 14.34
C LYS A 27 1.05 -16.94 14.05
N PHE A 28 1.59 -15.73 14.18
CA PHE A 28 0.88 -14.48 13.90
C PHE A 28 0.45 -14.38 12.44
N ILE A 29 1.37 -14.69 11.50
CA ILE A 29 1.07 -14.75 10.06
C ILE A 29 -0.01 -15.81 9.78
N LYS A 30 0.03 -16.97 10.44
CA LYS A 30 -1.00 -18.01 10.30
C LYS A 30 -2.37 -17.55 10.83
N GLN A 31 -2.41 -16.82 11.94
CA GLN A 31 -3.66 -16.27 12.49
C GLN A 31 -4.26 -15.22 11.57
N VAL A 32 -3.47 -14.22 11.17
CA VAL A 32 -3.89 -13.17 10.23
C VAL A 32 -4.28 -13.79 8.88
N GLY A 33 -3.50 -14.74 8.38
CA GLY A 33 -3.79 -15.45 7.14
C GLY A 33 -5.09 -16.23 7.18
N SER A 34 -5.40 -16.86 8.33
CA SER A 34 -6.68 -17.57 8.52
C SER A 34 -7.86 -16.61 8.60
N PHE A 35 -7.67 -15.45 9.23
CA PHE A 35 -8.67 -14.38 9.26
C PHE A 35 -8.97 -13.82 7.85
N THR A 36 -7.94 -13.60 7.03
CA THR A 36 -8.12 -13.19 5.63
C THR A 36 -8.87 -14.23 4.81
N LYS A 37 -8.65 -15.53 5.05
CA LYS A 37 -9.42 -16.60 4.39
C LYS A 37 -10.91 -16.53 4.74
N TYR A 38 -11.23 -16.26 6.00
CA TYR A 38 -12.60 -16.07 6.45
C TYR A 38 -13.26 -14.86 5.76
N ILE A 39 -12.58 -13.72 5.73
CA ILE A 39 -13.05 -12.52 5.01
C ILE A 39 -13.24 -12.80 3.51
N LYS A 40 -12.31 -13.53 2.87
CA LYS A 40 -12.43 -13.90 1.46
C LYS A 40 -13.67 -14.76 1.19
N LYS A 41 -13.95 -15.71 2.09
CA LYS A 41 -15.15 -16.55 2.00
C LYS A 41 -16.43 -15.72 2.15
N MET A 42 -16.51 -14.88 3.19
CA MET A 42 -17.64 -13.96 3.38
C MET A 42 -17.83 -13.01 2.19
N SER A 43 -16.73 -12.48 1.63
CA SER A 43 -16.78 -11.61 0.47
C SER A 43 -17.28 -12.34 -0.78
N SER A 44 -16.93 -13.61 -0.94
CA SER A 44 -17.43 -14.45 -2.03
C SER A 44 -18.92 -14.71 -1.89
N GLU A 45 -19.39 -15.02 -0.68
CA GLU A 45 -20.81 -15.23 -0.38
C GLU A 45 -21.61 -13.93 -0.56
N PHE A 46 -21.13 -12.82 -0.02
CA PHE A 46 -21.74 -11.50 -0.17
C PHE A 46 -21.83 -11.05 -1.63
N LYS A 47 -20.78 -11.32 -2.43
CA LYS A 47 -20.80 -11.05 -3.87
C LYS A 47 -21.86 -11.89 -4.59
N SER A 48 -22.01 -13.16 -4.23
CA SER A 48 -23.07 -14.02 -4.78
C SER A 48 -24.46 -13.52 -4.41
N SER A 49 -24.70 -13.17 -3.14
CA SER A 49 -25.98 -12.62 -2.69
C SER A 49 -26.28 -11.26 -3.33
N ILE A 50 -25.30 -10.37 -3.47
CA ILE A 50 -25.50 -9.10 -4.17
C ILE A 50 -25.81 -9.31 -5.65
N ASN A 51 -25.20 -10.30 -6.30
CA ASN A 51 -25.50 -10.62 -7.70
C ASN A 51 -26.93 -11.15 -7.90
N GLU A 52 -27.48 -11.87 -6.91
CA GLU A 52 -28.88 -12.34 -6.94
C GLU A 52 -29.89 -11.19 -6.80
N ILE A 53 -29.50 -10.09 -6.13
CA ILE A 53 -30.34 -8.92 -5.85
C ILE A 53 -29.98 -7.74 -6.80
N ALA A 54 -29.00 -7.92 -7.69
CA ALA A 54 -28.43 -6.85 -8.53
C ALA A 54 -29.39 -6.24 -9.56
N GLU A 55 -30.58 -6.84 -9.74
CA GLU A 55 -31.65 -6.27 -10.56
C GLU A 55 -32.35 -5.08 -9.88
N GLU A 56 -32.14 -4.87 -8.58
CA GLU A 56 -32.61 -3.69 -7.85
C GLU A 56 -31.76 -2.44 -8.18
N GLU A 57 -32.43 -1.31 -8.45
CA GLU A 57 -31.77 -0.04 -8.81
C GLU A 57 -30.78 0.45 -7.73
N GLU A 58 -31.07 0.20 -6.46
CA GLU A 58 -30.23 0.59 -5.32
C GLU A 58 -28.86 -0.11 -5.32
N ILE A 59 -28.83 -1.41 -5.65
CA ILE A 59 -27.61 -2.21 -5.69
C ILE A 59 -26.71 -1.76 -6.85
N LYS A 60 -27.32 -1.35 -7.96
CA LYS A 60 -26.60 -0.83 -9.14
C LYS A 60 -25.93 0.50 -8.86
N GLU A 61 -26.58 1.37 -8.09
CA GLU A 61 -26.01 2.65 -7.67
C GLU A 61 -24.83 2.46 -6.71
N LEU A 62 -24.97 1.58 -5.70
CA LEU A 62 -23.89 1.22 -4.78
C LEU A 62 -22.67 0.65 -5.51
N ALA A 63 -22.88 -0.25 -6.48
CA ALA A 63 -21.80 -0.81 -7.30
C ALA A 63 -21.07 0.27 -8.13
N LYS A 64 -21.78 1.33 -8.56
CA LYS A 64 -21.21 2.45 -9.30
C LYS A 64 -20.35 3.35 -8.39
N SER A 65 -20.82 3.69 -7.20
CA SER A 65 -20.06 4.47 -6.21
C SER A 65 -18.76 3.77 -5.81
N VAL A 66 -18.80 2.45 -5.57
CA VAL A 66 -17.59 1.67 -5.26
C VAL A 66 -16.60 1.66 -6.42
N LYS A 67 -17.09 1.56 -7.67
CA LYS A 67 -16.24 1.65 -8.87
C LYS A 67 -15.61 3.04 -9.02
N GLU A 68 -16.32 4.11 -8.71
CA GLU A 68 -15.77 5.47 -8.73
C GLU A 68 -14.69 5.68 -7.68
N VAL A 69 -14.89 5.22 -6.44
CA VAL A 69 -13.86 5.25 -5.38
C VAL A 69 -12.62 4.47 -5.79
N LYS A 70 -12.78 3.30 -6.43
CA LYS A 70 -11.66 2.51 -6.94
C LYS A 70 -10.89 3.26 -8.03
N LYS A 71 -11.59 3.91 -8.96
CA LYS A 71 -10.96 4.73 -10.01
C LYS A 71 -10.22 5.95 -9.44
N ILE A 72 -10.74 6.57 -8.38
CA ILE A 72 -10.05 7.65 -7.67
C ILE A 72 -8.74 7.12 -7.09
N LYS A 73 -8.77 5.98 -6.40
CA LYS A 73 -7.56 5.36 -5.83
C LYS A 73 -6.51 5.00 -6.88
N ASP A 74 -6.94 4.49 -8.03
CA ASP A 74 -6.04 4.15 -9.15
C ASP A 74 -5.53 5.40 -9.90
N GLY A 75 -6.30 6.50 -9.88
CA GLY A 75 -5.98 7.77 -10.52
C GLY A 75 -5.04 8.67 -9.71
N ILE A 76 -5.01 8.51 -8.38
CA ILE A 76 -4.06 9.20 -7.49
C ILE A 76 -2.65 8.62 -7.72
N ASN A 77 -1.98 9.12 -8.75
CA ASN A 77 -0.58 8.86 -9.09
C ASN A 77 0.36 9.54 -8.07
N ILE A 78 0.26 9.20 -6.78
CA ILE A 78 1.17 9.66 -5.71
C ILE A 78 2.63 9.48 -6.14
N LYS A 79 2.92 8.34 -6.81
CA LYS A 79 4.26 7.97 -7.24
C LYS A 79 4.86 8.97 -8.25
N LYS A 80 4.08 9.50 -9.20
CA LYS A 80 4.60 10.42 -10.23
C LYS A 80 4.84 11.82 -9.69
N ASN A 81 3.93 12.33 -8.86
CA ASN A 81 4.08 13.66 -8.27
C ASN A 81 5.24 13.67 -7.25
N PHE A 82 5.37 12.59 -6.46
CA PHE A 82 6.47 12.43 -5.51
C PHE A 82 7.83 12.24 -6.20
N GLU A 83 7.90 11.50 -7.31
CA GLU A 83 9.15 11.33 -8.06
C GLU A 83 9.67 12.65 -8.67
N ASN A 84 8.78 13.57 -9.05
CA ASN A 84 9.18 14.87 -9.60
C ASN A 84 9.69 15.82 -8.51
N GLU A 85 9.00 15.88 -7.37
CA GLU A 85 9.39 16.71 -6.23
C GLU A 85 10.73 16.26 -5.62
N ILE A 86 10.97 14.94 -5.53
CA ILE A 86 12.24 14.39 -5.04
C ILE A 86 13.40 14.66 -6.01
N LYS A 87 13.16 14.76 -7.32
CA LYS A 87 14.21 15.12 -8.30
C LYS A 87 14.63 16.58 -8.17
N GLU A 88 13.68 17.48 -8.03
CA GLU A 88 13.94 18.92 -7.87
C GLU A 88 14.71 19.23 -6.58
N VAL A 89 14.35 18.54 -5.48
CA VAL A 89 15.10 18.61 -4.21
C VAL A 89 16.50 18.02 -4.36
N GLN A 90 16.68 16.92 -5.08
CA GLN A 90 18.02 16.34 -5.32
C GLN A 90 18.92 17.24 -6.18
N GLU A 91 18.36 17.93 -7.17
CA GLU A 91 19.12 18.89 -7.98
C GLU A 91 19.53 20.11 -7.15
N THR A 92 18.62 20.64 -6.33
CA THR A 92 18.91 21.77 -5.44
C THR A 92 19.98 21.43 -4.39
N VAL A 93 19.92 20.22 -3.82
CA VAL A 93 20.94 19.75 -2.86
C VAL A 93 22.29 19.54 -3.54
N LYS A 94 22.35 18.98 -4.76
CA LYS A 94 23.61 18.81 -5.51
C LYS A 94 24.25 20.14 -5.90
N MET A 95 23.45 21.15 -6.25
CA MET A 95 23.95 22.49 -6.53
C MET A 95 24.52 23.14 -5.28
N THR A 96 23.87 22.95 -4.13
CA THR A 96 24.34 23.45 -2.83
C THR A 96 25.64 22.75 -2.42
N GLU A 97 25.73 21.42 -2.55
CA GLU A 97 26.92 20.64 -2.16
C GLU A 97 28.17 20.99 -2.98
N ASN A 98 28.00 21.28 -4.28
CA ASN A 98 29.10 21.74 -5.14
C ASN A 98 29.58 23.17 -4.83
N GLU A 99 28.70 24.05 -4.35
CA GLU A 99 29.07 25.40 -3.89
C GLU A 99 29.87 25.34 -2.58
N PHE A 100 29.53 24.42 -1.67
CA PHE A 100 30.24 24.24 -0.40
C PHE A 100 31.59 23.51 -0.55
N SER A 101 31.74 22.61 -1.52
CA SER A 101 33.02 21.90 -1.75
C SER A 101 34.10 22.75 -2.43
N LYS A 102 33.77 23.92 -2.99
CA LYS A 102 34.72 24.79 -3.71
C LYS A 102 35.32 25.91 -2.86
N LYS A 103 34.96 25.98 -1.57
CA LYS A 103 35.36 27.04 -0.62
C LYS A 103 36.35 26.60 0.46
N ASN A 104 36.88 25.37 0.39
CA ASN A 104 38.06 24.93 1.14
C ASN A 104 39.20 24.59 0.19
#